data_AF-A0AAD9IDM9-F1
#
_entry.id   AF-A0AAD9IDM9-F1
#
_cell.length_a   1.000
_cell.length_b   1.000
_cell.length_c   1.000
_cell.angle_alpha   90.00
_cell.angle_beta   90.00
_cell.angle_gamma   90.00
#
_symmetry.space_group_name_H-M   'P 1'
#
loop_
_entity.id
_entity.type
_entity.pdbx_description
1 polymer ?
#
loop_
_entity_poly.entity_id
_entity_poly.type
_entity_poly.pdbx_seq_one_letter_code
_entity_poly.pdbx_strand_id
1 'polypeptide(L)'
;MQRSTIITLLYGLACLAWIILLGGISAWQYNCNKENPDTYTDVCLTAYAQLAWWAVFFQLFAIIFLGVAYYTRRGSNKMGLMVILAMVTTLFFVVTNNAFTVAKASSGNLRSSTEAFAAGAIITMIANLLLVFVLGDDISGVAAPGSAAYLNNNPAANVEMAANKPPSSAMV
;
A
#
# COMPACT_ATOMS: atom_id res chain seq x y z
N MET A 1 -15.58 23.26 -2.91
CA MET A 1 -15.47 23.21 -1.44
C MET A 1 -15.62 21.79 -0.88
N GLN A 2 -16.65 21.04 -1.28
CA GLN A 2 -16.96 19.69 -0.73
C GLN A 2 -15.82 18.66 -0.80
N ARG A 3 -15.04 18.64 -1.90
CA ARG A 3 -13.94 17.67 -2.09
C ARG A 3 -12.72 17.91 -1.21
N SER A 4 -12.39 19.19 -0.95
CA SER A 4 -11.34 19.55 -0.01
C SER A 4 -11.67 19.06 1.40
N THR A 5 -12.94 19.19 1.79
CA THR A 5 -13.44 18.69 3.07
C THR A 5 -13.34 17.17 3.17
N ILE A 6 -13.67 16.42 2.10
CA ILE A 6 -13.56 14.95 2.07
C ILE A 6 -12.11 14.51 2.24
N ILE A 7 -11.15 15.11 1.53
CA ILE A 7 -9.73 14.77 1.66
C ILE A 7 -9.23 15.08 3.07
N THR A 8 -9.60 16.22 3.66
CA THR A 8 -9.25 16.54 5.04
C THR A 8 -9.83 15.55 6.06
N LEU A 9 -11.08 15.10 5.86
CA LEU A 9 -11.70 14.09 6.71
C LEU A 9 -10.99 12.73 6.59
N LEU A 10 -10.68 12.29 5.37
CA LEU A 10 -9.96 11.03 5.13
C LEU A 10 -8.52 11.10 5.64
N TYR A 11 -7.87 12.26 5.54
CA TYR A 11 -6.57 12.50 6.15
C TYR A 11 -6.63 12.39 7.69
N GLY A 12 -7.63 13.02 8.31
CA GLY A 12 -7.88 12.89 9.74
C GLY A 12 -8.14 11.45 10.17
N LEU A 13 -8.94 10.71 9.38
CA LEU A 13 -9.18 9.29 9.61
C LEU A 13 -7.89 8.47 9.50
N ALA A 14 -7.04 8.72 8.49
CA ALA A 14 -5.76 8.05 8.33
C ALA A 14 -4.82 8.31 9.52
N CYS A 15 -4.78 9.53 10.05
CA CYS A 15 -4.03 9.87 11.26
C CYS A 15 -4.56 9.13 12.49
N LEU A 16 -5.88 9.11 12.70
CA LEU A 16 -6.49 8.39 13.82
C LEU A 16 -6.23 6.88 13.72
N ALA A 17 -6.38 6.30 12.54
CA ALA A 17 -6.09 4.89 12.29
C ALA A 17 -4.62 4.57 12.57
N TRP A 18 -3.71 5.46 12.19
CA TRP A 18 -2.28 5.32 12.50
C TRP A 18 -1.97 5.36 14.00
N ILE A 19 -2.64 6.21 14.78
CA ILE A 19 -2.50 6.23 16.25
C ILE A 19 -2.98 4.90 16.87
N ILE A 20 -4.11 4.38 16.39
CA ILE A 20 -4.65 3.08 16.85
C ILE A 20 -3.67 1.96 16.51
N LEU A 21 -3.13 1.95 15.29
CA LEU A 21 -2.09 1.01 14.86
C LEU A 21 -0.86 1.05 15.77
N LEU A 22 -0.35 2.26 16.05
CA LEU A 22 0.82 2.46 16.90
C LEU A 22 0.57 1.96 18.33
N GLY A 23 -0.61 2.25 18.88
CA GLY A 23 -1.02 1.73 20.19
C GLY A 23 -1.13 0.21 20.20
N GLY A 24 -1.78 -0.36 19.17
CA GLY A 24 -1.99 -1.81 19.03
C GLY A 24 -0.69 -2.59 18.91
N ILE A 25 0.24 -2.16 18.05
CA ILE A 25 1.53 -2.85 17.88
C ILE A 25 2.42 -2.71 19.11
N SER A 26 2.42 -1.56 19.78
CA SER A 26 3.19 -1.34 21.00
C SER A 26 2.68 -2.22 22.13
N ALA A 27 1.35 -2.30 22.30
CA ALA A 27 0.72 -3.18 23.28
C ALA A 27 0.97 -4.66 22.96
N TRP A 28 0.89 -5.04 21.69
CA TRP A 28 1.18 -6.39 21.24
C TRP A 28 2.61 -6.79 21.60
N GLN A 29 3.60 -5.96 21.24
CA GLN A 29 5.00 -6.24 21.58
C GLN A 29 5.23 -6.28 23.10
N TYR A 30 4.65 -5.34 23.86
CA TYR A 30 4.77 -5.32 25.31
C TYR A 30 4.19 -6.59 25.96
N ASN A 31 2.97 -6.97 25.60
CA ASN A 31 2.31 -8.15 26.15
C ASN A 31 3.04 -9.44 25.75
N CYS A 32 3.55 -9.50 24.52
CA CYS A 32 4.35 -10.63 24.07
C CYS A 32 5.62 -10.79 24.91
N ASN A 33 6.37 -9.70 25.12
CA ASN A 33 7.58 -9.71 25.95
C ASN A 33 7.28 -10.08 27.40
N LYS A 34 6.13 -9.64 27.93
CA LYS A 34 5.69 -9.95 29.29
C LYS A 34 5.31 -11.42 29.48
N GLU A 35 4.69 -12.04 28.47
CA GLU A 35 4.32 -13.47 28.50
C GLU A 35 5.53 -14.40 28.29
N ASN A 36 6.64 -13.89 27.73
CA ASN A 36 7.83 -14.68 27.38
C ASN A 36 9.15 -14.07 27.94
N PRO A 37 9.30 -13.91 29.27
CA PRO A 37 10.40 -13.16 29.87
C PRO A 37 11.78 -13.85 29.77
N ASP A 38 11.82 -15.18 29.70
CA ASP A 38 13.07 -15.97 29.78
C ASP A 38 13.65 -16.35 28.41
N THR A 39 12.96 -16.00 27.33
CA THR A 39 13.42 -16.24 25.97
C THR A 39 14.41 -15.14 25.58
N TYR A 40 15.71 -15.46 25.67
CA TYR A 40 16.80 -14.63 25.13
C TYR A 40 16.71 -14.39 23.62
N THR A 41 15.90 -15.19 22.92
CA THR A 41 15.60 -15.01 21.51
C THR A 41 14.42 -14.08 21.31
N ASP A 42 14.53 -13.24 20.29
CA ASP A 42 13.54 -12.33 19.69
C ASP A 42 12.23 -13.02 19.26
N VAL A 43 11.61 -13.88 20.08
CA VAL A 43 10.36 -14.59 19.75
C VAL A 43 9.22 -13.59 19.51
N CYS A 44 9.26 -12.47 20.23
CA CYS A 44 8.33 -11.36 20.04
C CYS A 44 8.79 -10.34 18.99
N LEU A 45 10.05 -10.40 18.57
CA LEU A 45 10.62 -9.65 17.44
C LEU A 45 10.80 -10.56 16.22
N THR A 46 9.91 -11.55 16.05
CA THR A 46 9.87 -12.38 14.84
C THR A 46 9.70 -11.52 13.59
N ALA A 47 10.01 -12.10 12.43
CA ALA A 47 9.82 -11.45 11.13
C ALA A 47 8.42 -10.81 10.97
N TYR A 48 7.39 -11.36 11.62
CA TYR A 48 6.03 -10.82 11.62
C TYR A 48 5.90 -9.48 12.36
N ALA A 49 6.47 -9.37 13.56
CA ALA A 49 6.43 -8.13 14.35
C ALA A 49 7.32 -7.05 13.73
N GLN A 50 8.48 -7.42 13.19
CA GLN A 50 9.35 -6.49 12.46
C GLN A 50 8.66 -5.94 11.22
N LEU A 51 8.02 -6.80 10.42
CA LEU A 51 7.27 -6.36 9.24
C LEU A 51 6.08 -5.46 9.62
N ALA A 52 5.40 -5.77 10.73
CA ALA A 52 4.32 -4.94 11.26
C ALA A 52 4.80 -3.54 11.66
N TRP A 53 5.98 -3.42 12.29
CA TRP A 53 6.58 -2.11 12.60
C TRP A 53 6.91 -1.31 11.34
N TRP A 54 7.49 -1.98 10.34
CA TRP A 54 7.72 -1.35 9.04
C TRP A 54 6.42 -0.86 8.41
N ALA A 55 5.33 -1.63 8.51
CA ALA A 55 4.00 -1.20 8.05
C ALA A 55 3.57 0.13 8.67
N VAL A 56 3.70 0.23 9.99
CA VAL A 56 3.32 1.43 10.75
C VAL A 56 4.17 2.63 10.34
N PHE A 57 5.48 2.45 10.11
CA PHE A 57 6.35 3.52 9.63
C PHE A 57 6.07 3.93 8.18
N PHE A 58 5.84 2.97 7.28
CA PHE A 58 5.48 3.29 5.90
C PHE A 58 4.15 4.04 5.82
N GLN A 59 3.18 3.71 6.69
CA GLN A 59 1.95 4.48 6.81
C GLN A 59 2.21 5.91 7.29
N LEU A 60 3.12 6.11 8.26
CA LEU A 60 3.50 7.44 8.70
C LEU A 60 4.09 8.25 7.55
N PHE A 61 4.99 7.67 6.75
CA PHE A 61 5.54 8.33 5.58
C PHE A 61 4.45 8.67 4.56
N ALA A 62 3.50 7.78 4.31
CA ALA A 62 2.37 8.05 3.42
C ALA A 62 1.52 9.24 3.91
N ILE A 63 1.25 9.33 5.21
CA ILE A 63 0.52 10.46 5.82
C ILE A 63 1.33 11.76 5.69
N ILE A 64 2.64 11.73 5.93
CA ILE A 64 3.50 12.91 5.79
C ILE A 64 3.51 13.38 4.33
N PHE A 65 3.73 12.47 3.37
CA PHE A 65 3.72 12.81 1.95
C PHE A 65 2.37 13.35 1.50
N LEU A 66 1.26 12.79 1.99
CA LEU A 66 -0.08 13.30 1.72
C LEU A 66 -0.27 14.71 2.29
N GLY A 67 0.20 14.96 3.52
CA GLY A 67 0.18 16.29 4.13
C GLY A 67 1.01 17.30 3.34
N VAL A 68 2.25 16.97 3.00
CA VAL A 68 3.13 17.84 2.20
C VAL A 68 2.50 18.11 0.84
N ALA A 69 2.05 17.09 0.12
CA ALA A 69 1.45 17.23 -1.20
C ALA A 69 0.18 18.13 -1.18
N TYR A 70 -0.62 18.03 -0.12
CA TYR A 70 -1.86 18.79 0.00
C TYR A 70 -1.65 20.24 0.46
N TYR A 71 -0.79 20.46 1.46
CA TYR A 71 -0.59 21.78 2.08
C TYR A 71 0.46 22.65 1.40
N THR A 72 1.47 22.08 0.73
CA THR A 72 2.55 22.87 0.12
C THR A 72 2.33 23.24 -1.35
N ARG A 73 1.29 22.68 -2.00
CA ARG A 73 0.95 22.90 -3.44
C ARG A 73 2.11 22.69 -4.45
N ARG A 74 3.28 22.19 -4.03
CA ARG A 74 4.41 21.90 -4.93
C ARG A 74 4.14 20.60 -5.67
N GLY A 75 3.83 20.70 -6.97
CA GLY A 75 3.90 19.61 -7.95
C GLY A 75 3.40 18.27 -7.45
N SER A 76 2.10 18.17 -7.18
CA SER A 76 1.47 16.97 -6.63
C SER A 76 1.62 15.80 -7.60
N ASN A 77 2.61 14.93 -7.38
CA ASN A 77 2.71 13.63 -8.05
C ASN A 77 1.64 12.69 -7.46
N LYS A 78 0.38 12.96 -7.80
CA LYS A 78 -0.80 12.22 -7.32
C LYS A 78 -0.68 10.73 -7.62
N MET A 79 -0.11 10.39 -8.78
CA MET A 79 0.12 9.01 -9.18
C MET A 79 1.12 8.31 -8.25
N GLY A 80 2.26 8.94 -7.96
CA GLY A 80 3.22 8.41 -6.98
C GLY A 80 2.60 8.24 -5.59
N LEU A 81 1.73 9.17 -5.18
CA LEU A 81 1.06 9.08 -3.89
C LEU A 81 0.04 7.94 -3.81
N MET A 82 -0.72 7.71 -4.88
CA MET A 82 -1.63 6.56 -4.98
C MET A 82 -0.86 5.24 -4.98
N VAL A 83 0.29 5.17 -5.65
CA VAL A 83 1.15 3.98 -5.64
C VAL A 83 1.65 3.68 -4.22
N ILE A 84 2.12 4.70 -3.49
CA ILE A 84 2.54 4.54 -2.09
C ILE A 84 1.36 4.05 -1.25
N LEU A 85 0.20 4.68 -1.33
CA LEU A 85 -0.98 4.26 -0.58
C LEU A 85 -1.38 2.81 -0.91
N ALA A 86 -1.33 2.41 -2.18
CA ALA A 86 -1.62 1.04 -2.60
C ALA A 86 -0.60 0.02 -2.05
N MET A 87 0.70 0.33 -2.11
CA MET A 87 1.78 -0.51 -1.56
C MET A 87 1.66 -0.67 -0.04
N VAL A 88 1.35 0.40 0.67
CA VAL A 88 1.18 0.33 2.13
C VAL A 88 -0.08 -0.46 2.49
N THR A 89 -1.14 -0.33 1.68
CA THR A 89 -2.37 -1.12 1.85
C THR A 89 -2.13 -2.62 1.65
N THR A 90 -1.39 -3.03 0.62
CA THR A 90 -1.03 -4.46 0.42
C THR A 90 -0.19 -5.00 1.56
N LEU A 91 0.72 -4.19 2.10
CA LEU A 91 1.52 -4.57 3.24
C LEU A 91 0.64 -4.77 4.50
N PHE A 92 -0.38 -3.92 4.71
CA PHE A 92 -1.36 -4.12 5.77
C PHE A 92 -2.21 -5.38 5.59
N PHE A 93 -2.57 -5.80 4.37
CA PHE A 93 -3.25 -7.09 4.16
C PHE A 93 -2.41 -8.25 4.70
N VAL A 94 -1.10 -8.26 4.41
CA VAL A 94 -0.19 -9.31 4.86
C VAL A 94 -0.05 -9.30 6.38
N VAL A 95 0.24 -8.15 7.00
CA VAL A 95 0.45 -8.10 8.46
C VAL A 95 -0.83 -8.32 9.25
N THR A 96 -2.00 -7.93 8.71
CA THR A 96 -3.30 -8.21 9.33
C THR A 96 -3.61 -9.70 9.32
N ASN A 97 -3.34 -10.40 8.22
CA ASN A 97 -3.53 -11.84 8.14
C ASN A 97 -2.63 -12.60 9.14
N ASN A 98 -1.37 -12.15 9.26
CA ASN A 98 -0.45 -12.70 10.25
C ASN A 98 -0.91 -12.39 11.68
N ALA A 99 -1.40 -11.17 11.94
CA ALA A 99 -1.95 -10.78 13.23
C ALA A 99 -3.16 -11.65 13.62
N PHE A 100 -4.08 -11.95 12.70
CA PHE A 100 -5.18 -12.88 13.00
C PHE A 100 -4.72 -14.31 13.28
N THR A 101 -3.65 -14.76 12.64
CA THR A 101 -3.05 -16.07 12.93
C THR A 101 -2.51 -16.11 14.36
N VAL A 102 -1.82 -15.05 14.79
CA VAL A 102 -1.32 -14.90 16.17
C VAL A 102 -2.48 -14.77 17.16
N ALA A 103 -3.48 -13.93 16.89
CA ALA A 103 -4.63 -13.73 17.76
C ALA A 103 -5.41 -15.03 18.02
N LYS A 104 -5.51 -15.92 17.03
CA LYS A 104 -6.14 -17.25 17.20
C LYS A 104 -5.31 -18.20 18.06
N ALA A 105 -3.99 -18.06 18.06
CA ALA A 105 -3.07 -18.88 18.83
C ALA A 105 -2.79 -18.33 20.24
N SER A 106 -3.09 -17.05 20.48
CA SER A 106 -2.85 -16.35 21.75
C SER A 106 -4.12 -16.24 22.59
N SER A 107 -3.96 -15.90 23.88
CA SER A 107 -5.07 -15.65 24.80
C SER A 107 -4.84 -14.38 25.62
N GLY A 108 -5.84 -13.96 26.41
CA GLY A 108 -5.71 -12.84 27.34
C GLY A 108 -5.32 -11.50 26.69
N ASN A 109 -4.40 -10.78 27.33
CA ASN A 109 -3.98 -9.44 26.92
C ASN A 109 -3.25 -9.46 25.57
N LEU A 110 -2.47 -10.50 25.29
CA LEU A 110 -1.77 -10.65 24.01
C LEU A 110 -2.77 -10.67 22.85
N ARG A 111 -3.78 -11.55 22.93
CA ARG A 111 -4.85 -11.62 21.93
C ARG A 111 -5.59 -10.30 21.74
N SER A 112 -6.02 -9.68 22.84
CA SER A 112 -6.72 -8.39 22.81
C SER A 112 -5.89 -7.29 22.11
N SER A 113 -4.59 -7.22 22.42
CA SER A 113 -3.70 -6.25 21.77
C SER A 113 -3.45 -6.55 20.28
N THR A 114 -3.36 -7.82 19.89
CA THR A 114 -3.21 -8.22 18.48
C THR A 114 -4.50 -7.93 17.69
N GLU A 115 -5.67 -8.14 18.28
CA GLU A 115 -6.96 -7.79 17.67
C GLU A 115 -7.11 -6.25 17.52
N ALA A 116 -6.63 -5.47 18.50
CA ALA A 116 -6.59 -4.01 18.40
C ALA A 116 -5.67 -3.54 17.25
N PHE A 117 -4.50 -4.15 17.08
CA PHE A 117 -3.62 -3.89 15.94
C PHE A 117 -4.32 -4.23 14.61
N ALA A 118 -4.95 -5.41 14.51
CA ALA A 118 -5.67 -5.82 13.30
C ALA A 118 -6.82 -4.87 12.95
N ALA A 119 -7.59 -4.41 13.95
CA ALA A 119 -8.63 -3.41 13.75
C ALA A 119 -8.06 -2.08 13.23
N GLY A 120 -6.95 -1.59 13.81
CA GLY A 120 -6.24 -0.41 13.32
C GLY A 120 -5.82 -0.58 11.86
N ALA A 121 -5.23 -1.72 11.51
CA ALA A 121 -4.79 -2.04 10.16
C ALA A 121 -5.96 -2.05 9.15
N ILE A 122 -7.11 -2.61 9.53
CA ILE A 122 -8.31 -2.61 8.69
C ILE A 122 -8.82 -1.18 8.43
N ILE A 123 -8.90 -0.35 9.48
CA ILE A 123 -9.32 1.05 9.34
C ILE A 123 -8.33 1.80 8.43
N THR A 124 -7.03 1.57 8.58
CA THR A 124 -6.01 2.15 7.71
C THR A 124 -6.15 1.69 6.26
N MET A 125 -6.41 0.40 6.01
CA MET A 125 -6.65 -0.11 4.64
C MET A 125 -7.87 0.56 4.01
N ILE A 126 -8.97 0.70 4.76
CA ILE A 126 -10.18 1.39 4.28
C ILE A 126 -9.86 2.86 3.97
N ALA A 127 -9.18 3.56 4.88
CA ALA A 127 -8.81 4.96 4.68
C ALA A 127 -7.92 5.14 3.44
N ASN A 128 -6.93 4.27 3.26
CA ASN A 128 -6.02 4.31 2.11
C ASN A 128 -6.77 4.04 0.80
N LEU A 129 -7.66 3.04 0.75
CA LEU A 129 -8.45 2.76 -0.45
C LEU A 129 -9.37 3.93 -0.81
N LEU A 130 -10.05 4.53 0.17
CA LEU A 130 -10.88 5.72 -0.05
C LEU A 130 -10.05 6.90 -0.56
N LEU A 131 -8.86 7.12 -0.01
CA LEU A 131 -7.93 8.15 -0.50
C LEU A 131 -7.51 7.87 -1.95
N VAL A 132 -7.20 6.61 -2.30
CA VAL A 132 -6.87 6.22 -3.68
C VAL A 132 -8.03 6.52 -4.63
N PHE A 133 -9.28 6.19 -4.28
CA PHE A 133 -10.45 6.51 -5.12
C PHE A 133 -10.61 8.01 -5.31
N VAL A 134 -10.56 8.80 -4.23
CA VAL A 134 -10.75 10.25 -4.31
C VAL A 134 -9.65 10.94 -5.11
N LEU A 135 -8.41 10.46 -5.01
CA LEU A 135 -7.27 10.94 -5.80
C LEU A 135 -7.31 10.44 -7.25
N GLY A 136 -7.85 9.25 -7.51
CA GLY A 136 -7.97 8.65 -8.84
C GLY A 136 -8.99 9.36 -9.73
N ASP A 137 -10.10 9.80 -9.16
CA ASP A 137 -11.11 10.62 -9.88
C ASP A 137 -10.56 11.95 -10.40
N ASP A 138 -9.44 12.45 -9.87
CA ASP A 138 -8.76 13.63 -10.44
C ASP A 138 -8.01 13.33 -11.74
N ILE A 139 -7.66 12.07 -12.00
CA ILE A 139 -6.81 11.66 -13.13
C ILE A 139 -7.65 11.19 -14.32
N SER A 140 -8.80 10.55 -14.06
CA SER A 140 -9.76 10.13 -15.09
C SER A 140 -10.37 11.32 -15.86
N GLY A 141 -10.39 12.52 -15.28
CA GLY A 141 -10.76 13.76 -15.97
C GLY A 141 -9.69 14.35 -16.91
N VAL A 142 -8.48 13.78 -16.94
CA VAL A 142 -7.35 14.21 -17.79
C VAL A 142 -7.00 13.17 -18.87
N ALA A 143 -7.72 12.04 -18.92
CA ALA A 143 -7.46 10.95 -19.85
C ALA A 143 -8.19 11.13 -21.21
N ALA A 144 -7.73 12.10 -22.00
CA ALA A 144 -7.68 12.09 -23.48
C ALA A 144 -6.81 13.28 -23.93
N PRO A 145 -5.79 13.15 -24.81
CA PRO A 145 -5.52 12.10 -25.80
C PRO A 145 -4.09 11.49 -25.70
N GLY A 146 -3.92 10.19 -25.94
CA GLY A 146 -2.56 9.64 -26.12
C GLY A 146 -2.37 8.12 -26.00
N SER A 147 -3.40 7.34 -25.73
CA SER A 147 -3.31 5.87 -25.60
C SER A 147 -3.10 5.12 -26.92
N ALA A 148 -2.38 5.70 -27.89
CA ALA A 148 -2.00 5.03 -29.14
C ALA A 148 -0.48 4.84 -29.31
N ALA A 149 0.37 5.35 -28.41
CA ALA A 149 1.82 5.41 -28.69
C ALA A 149 2.69 4.30 -28.06
N TYR A 150 2.15 3.41 -27.21
CA TYR A 150 2.97 2.41 -26.50
C TYR A 150 2.72 0.94 -26.88
N LEU A 151 1.90 0.67 -27.91
CA LEU A 151 1.60 -0.70 -28.32
C LEU A 151 2.46 -1.25 -29.47
N ASN A 152 3.45 -0.52 -29.99
CA ASN A 152 4.31 -1.09 -31.03
C ASN A 152 5.76 -0.58 -31.02
N ASN A 153 6.49 -0.86 -29.94
CA ASN A 153 7.96 -0.77 -29.93
C ASN A 153 8.57 -2.13 -29.57
N ASN A 154 8.04 -3.22 -30.13
CA ASN A 154 8.75 -4.49 -30.11
C ASN A 154 9.65 -4.55 -31.36
N PRO A 155 10.98 -4.35 -31.26
CA PRO A 155 11.87 -4.41 -32.42
C PRO A 155 11.89 -5.81 -33.08
N ALA A 156 11.32 -6.83 -32.44
CA ALA A 156 11.16 -8.18 -33.00
C ALA A 156 9.98 -8.31 -33.99
N ALA A 157 9.04 -7.36 -34.06
CA ALA A 157 7.89 -7.43 -34.97
C ALA A 157 8.23 -7.03 -36.43
N ASN A 158 9.44 -6.50 -36.67
CA ASN A 158 9.86 -6.01 -37.99
C ASN A 158 10.78 -6.99 -38.74
N VAL A 159 10.99 -8.22 -38.24
CA VAL A 159 11.94 -9.18 -38.85
C VAL A 159 11.27 -10.30 -39.64
N GLU A 160 9.95 -10.47 -39.58
CA GLU A 160 9.25 -11.54 -40.31
C GLU A 160 8.30 -10.99 -41.38
N MET A 161 8.83 -10.43 -42.45
CA MET A 161 8.10 -10.30 -43.73
C MET A 161 8.99 -10.03 -44.96
N ALA A 162 10.26 -10.44 -44.93
CA ALA A 162 11.18 -10.28 -46.06
C ALA A 162 11.90 -11.59 -46.44
N ALA A 163 11.18 -12.72 -46.47
CA ALA A 163 11.72 -13.97 -47.00
C ALA A 163 10.61 -14.93 -47.40
N ASN A 164 9.82 -14.58 -48.42
CA ASN A 164 9.18 -15.57 -49.30
C ASN A 164 8.60 -14.88 -50.53
N LYS A 165 9.47 -14.61 -51.51
CA LYS A 165 9.04 -14.53 -52.91
C LYS A 165 9.81 -15.62 -53.65
N PRO A 166 9.15 -16.66 -54.18
CA PRO A 166 9.83 -17.64 -55.01
C PRO A 166 10.29 -16.98 -56.32
N PRO A 167 11.47 -17.34 -56.86
CA PRO A 167 11.97 -16.78 -58.11
C PRO A 167 11.12 -17.24 -59.29
N SER A 168 10.60 -16.27 -60.05
CA SER A 168 9.97 -16.51 -61.35
C SER A 168 11.07 -16.75 -62.39
N SER A 169 11.20 -17.99 -62.85
CA SER A 169 12.02 -18.36 -64.01
C SER A 169 11.44 -17.81 -65.31
N ALA A 170 12.36 -17.30 -66.15
CA ALA A 170 12.38 -17.24 -67.62
C ALA A 170 11.33 -16.39 -68.40
N MET A 171 11.83 -15.35 -69.07
CA MET A 171 11.78 -15.18 -70.54
C MET A 171 12.59 -13.93 -70.92
N VAL A 172 13.76 -14.12 -71.56
CA VAL A 172 14.19 -13.63 -72.90
C VAL A 172 15.57 -14.24 -73.17
#